data_AF-A0A832Z5K2-F1
#
_entry.id   AF-A0A832Z5K2-F1
#
_cell.length_a   1.000
_cell.length_b   1.000
_cell.length_c   1.000
_cell.angle_alpha   90.00
_cell.angle_beta   90.00
_cell.angle_gamma   90.00
#
_symmetry.space_group_name_H-M   'P 1'
#
loop_
_entity.id
_entity.type
_entity.pdbx_description
1 polymer ?
#
loop_
_entity_poly.entity_id
_entity_poly.type
_entity_poly.pdbx_seq_one_letter_code
_entity_poly.pdbx_strand_id
1 'polypeptide(L)' 'MSRKLRMIRRLMRHLKKHPNDKKAQEILKALLEGRYRWKGRSLVILPEKPEKSESQSQEQQSSG' A
#
# COMPACT_ATOMS: atom_id res chain seq x y z
N MET A 1 -6.75 0.01 20.01
CA MET A 1 -6.45 -0.55 18.66
C MET A 1 -6.68 0.50 17.58
N SER A 2 -5.63 0.92 16.86
CA SER A 2 -5.67 1.96 15.81
C SER A 2 -6.65 1.63 14.68
N ARG A 3 -7.30 2.66 14.11
CA ARG A 3 -8.24 2.56 12.99
C ARG A 3 -7.63 1.80 11.80
N LYS A 4 -6.34 2.01 11.52
CA LYS A 4 -5.56 1.29 10.51
C LYS A 4 -5.57 -0.22 10.75
N LEU A 5 -5.12 -0.65 11.93
CA LEU A 5 -5.02 -2.07 12.30
C LEU A 5 -6.37 -2.77 12.27
N ARG A 6 -7.44 -2.09 12.70
CA ARG A 6 -8.80 -2.63 12.67
C ARG A 6 -9.25 -2.91 11.24
N MET A 7 -8.93 -2.02 10.31
CA MET A 7 -9.29 -2.16 8.91
C MET A 7 -8.47 -3.24 8.20
N ILE A 8 -7.17 -3.31 8.46
CA ILE A 8 -6.29 -4.39 7.98
C ILE A 8 -6.85 -5.75 8.40
N ARG A 9 -7.15 -5.96 9.70
CA ARG A 9 -7.70 -7.24 10.17
C ARG A 9 -9.07 -7.57 9.59
N ARG A 10 -9.88 -6.55 9.27
CA ARG A 10 -11.18 -6.75 8.61
C ARG A 10 -11.00 -7.19 7.16
N LEU A 11 -10.12 -6.52 6.41
CA LEU A 11 -9.80 -6.85 5.02
C LEU A 11 -9.16 -8.23 4.89
N MET A 12 -8.21 -8.59 5.76
CA MET A 12 -7.63 -9.94 5.77
C MET A 12 -8.68 -11.03 5.98
N ARG A 13 -9.64 -10.82 6.90
CA ARG A 13 -10.75 -11.76 7.12
C ARG A 13 -11.71 -11.84 5.93
N HIS A 14 -11.97 -10.70 5.29
CA HIS A 14 -12.79 -10.65 4.08
C HIS A 14 -12.14 -11.41 2.93
N LEU A 15 -10.86 -11.15 2.66
CA LEU A 15 -10.08 -11.83 1.62
C LEU A 15 -9.91 -13.33 1.87
N LYS A 16 -9.90 -13.78 3.13
CA LYS A 16 -9.94 -15.22 3.44
C LYS A 16 -11.19 -15.92 2.89
N LYS A 17 -12.32 -15.21 2.82
CA LYS A 17 -13.59 -15.72 2.25
C LYS A 17 -13.74 -15.38 0.76
N HIS A 18 -13.20 -14.24 0.34
CA HIS A 18 -13.27 -13.71 -1.02
C HIS A 18 -11.87 -13.41 -1.55
N PRO A 19 -11.08 -14.44 -1.91
CA PRO A 19 -9.68 -14.26 -2.29
C PRO A 19 -9.50 -13.42 -3.56
N ASN A 20 -10.49 -13.42 -4.46
CA ASN A 20 -10.43 -12.73 -5.75
C ASN A 20 -10.97 -11.28 -5.73
N ASP A 21 -11.28 -10.74 -4.55
CA ASP A 21 -11.74 -9.35 -4.43
C ASP A 21 -10.56 -8.38 -4.64
N LYS A 22 -10.37 -7.97 -5.91
CA LYS A 22 -9.29 -7.08 -6.34
C LYS A 22 -9.28 -5.75 -5.57
N LYS A 23 -10.46 -5.19 -5.27
CA LYS A 23 -10.56 -3.92 -4.53
C LYS A 23 -10.09 -4.08 -3.09
N ALA A 24 -10.52 -5.14 -2.42
CA ALA A 24 -10.09 -5.40 -1.04
C ALA A 24 -8.58 -5.67 -0.95
N GLN A 25 -7.99 -6.34 -1.95
CA GLN A 25 -6.54 -6.53 -2.06
C GLN A 25 -5.81 -5.19 -2.24
N GLU A 26 -6.30 -4.34 -3.14
CA GLU A 26 -5.72 -3.01 -3.39
C GLU A 26 -5.77 -2.12 -2.14
N ILE A 27 -6.90 -2.12 -1.42
CA ILE A 27 -7.03 -1.40 -0.14
C ILE A 27 -6.05 -1.93 0.91
N LEU A 28 -5.90 -3.25 1.02
CA LEU A 28 -4.97 -3.85 1.96
C LEU A 28 -3.52 -3.47 1.63
N LYS A 29 -3.14 -3.56 0.35
CA LYS A 29 -1.81 -3.18 -0.16
C LYS A 29 -1.52 -1.70 0.15
N ALA A 30 -2.45 -0.81 -0.17
CA ALA A 30 -2.34 0.62 0.11
C ALA A 30 -2.19 0.93 1.61
N LEU A 31 -2.92 0.22 2.48
CA LEU A 31 -2.80 0.36 3.93
C LEU A 31 -1.44 -0.10 4.46
N LEU A 32 -0.87 -1.18 3.90
CA LEU A 32 0.43 -1.70 4.28
C LEU A 32 1.56 -0.75 3.85
N GLU A 33 1.52 -0.28 2.61
CA GLU A 33 2.51 0.64 2.04
C GLU A 33 2.36 2.10 2.51
N GLY A 34 1.27 2.42 3.21
CA GLY A 34 1.01 3.78 3.67
C GLY A 34 0.52 4.74 2.58
N ARG A 35 0.13 4.23 1.40
CA ARG A 35 -0.46 4.99 0.28
C ARG A 35 -1.94 5.31 0.50
N TYR A 36 -2.28 5.91 1.63
CA TYR A 36 -3.66 6.27 1.92
C TYR A 36 -3.76 7.57 2.72
N ARG A 37 -4.91 8.23 2.59
CA ARG A 37 -5.28 9.39 3.40
C ARG A 37 -6.67 9.20 3.98
N TRP A 38 -6.83 9.55 5.24
CA TRP A 38 -8.15 9.65 5.84
C TRP A 38 -8.74 11.02 5.51
N LYS A 39 -9.88 11.03 4.81
CA LYS A 39 -10.71 12.21 4.60
C LYS A 39 -11.91 12.10 5.55
N GLY A 40 -11.70 12.50 6.81
CA GLY A 40 -12.68 12.32 7.88
C GLY A 40 -13.01 10.85 8.13
N ARG A 41 -14.24 10.43 7.80
CA ARG A 41 -14.72 9.04 7.96
C ARG A 41 -14.39 8.13 6.76
N SER A 42 -13.92 8.69 5.65
CA SER A 42 -13.59 7.92 4.44
C SER A 42 -12.09 7.66 4.31
N LEU A 43 -11.73 6.50 3.77
CA LEU A 43 -10.37 6.18 3.33
C LEU A 43 -10.26 6.52 1.85
N VAL A 44 -9.26 7.32 1.50
CA VAL A 44 -8.88 7.58 0.11
C VAL A 44 -7.56 6.86 -0.12
N ILE A 45 -7.51 5.99 -1.13
CA ILE A 45 -6.27 5.35 -1.57
C ILE A 45 -5.57 6.30 -2.53
N LEU A 46 -4.29 6.51 -2.31
CA LEU A 46 -3.46 7.24 -3.23
C LEU A 46 -3.00 6.27 -4.32
N PRO A 47 -3.00 6.67 -5.60
CA PRO A 47 -2.52 5.82 -6.68
C PRO A 47 -1.11 5.34 -6.36
N GLU A 48 -0.78 4.13 -6.82
CA GLU A 48 0.62 3.68 -6.86
C GLU A 48 1.38 4.78 -7.55
N LYS A 49 2.33 5.41 -6.84
CA LYS A 49 3.30 6.24 -7.55
C LYS A 49 3.83 5.31 -8.64
N PRO A 50 3.84 5.74 -9.92
CA PRO A 50 4.56 4.97 -10.91
C PRO A 50 5.96 4.82 -10.33
N GLU A 51 6.32 3.58 -10.01
CA GLU A 51 7.70 3.27 -9.69
C GLU A 51 8.48 3.86 -10.85
N LYS A 52 9.38 4.80 -10.53
CA LYS A 52 10.42 5.15 -11.46
C LYS A 52 11.10 3.84 -11.80
N SER A 53 10.80 3.30 -12.98
CA SER A 53 11.77 2.56 -13.75
C SER A 53 13.09 3.34 -13.67
N GLU A 54 14.19 2.63 -13.45
CA GLU A 54 15.55 3.13 -13.18
C GLU A 54 15.84 3.55 -11.73
N SER A 55 16.15 2.55 -10.92
CA SER A 55 17.37 2.62 -10.11
C SER A 55 18.16 1.33 -10.36
N GLN A 56 18.68 1.25 -11.58
CA GLN A 56 19.77 0.34 -11.92
C GLN A 56 21.05 0.94 -11.32
N SER A 57 21.60 0.22 -10.34
CA SER A 57 23.00 0.17 -9.93
C SER A 57 23.66 1.42 -9.32
N GLN A 58 23.95 1.32 -8.02
CA GLN A 58 25.11 1.92 -7.37
C GLN A 58 26.41 1.33 -7.95
N GLU A 59 27.43 2.17 -8.20
CA GLU A 59 28.87 2.01 -7.85
C GLU A 59 29.62 3.17 -8.53
N GLN A 60 30.06 4.21 -7.80
CA GLN A 60 31.23 4.31 -6.92
C GLN A 60 32.50 4.85 -7.62
N GLN A 61 32.92 6.02 -7.11
CA GLN A 61 34.30 6.42 -6.79
C GLN A 61 35.24 7.05 -7.85
N SER A 62 35.64 8.26 -7.46
CA SER A 62 37.01 8.78 -7.39
C SER A 62 37.65 9.48 -8.60
N SER A 63 37.86 10.77 -8.35
CA SER A 63 38.97 11.65 -8.74
C SER A 63 40.28 10.99 -9.19
N GLY A 64 40.90 11.62 -10.19
CA GLY A 64 42.29 11.44 -10.62
C GLY A 64 42.55 12.25 -11.87
#